data_AF-A0AAQ0VF07-F1
#
_entry.id   AF-A0AAQ0VF07-F1
#
_cell.length_a   1.000
_cell.length_b   1.000
_cell.length_c   1.000
_cell.angle_alpha   90.00
_cell.angle_beta   90.00
_cell.angle_gamma   90.00
#
_symmetry.space_group_name_H-M   'P 1'
#
loop_
_entity.id
_entity.type
_entity.pdbx_description
1 polymer ?
#
loop_
_entity_poly.entity_id
_entity_poly.type
_entity_poly.pdbx_seq_one_letter_code
_entity_poly.pdbx_strand_id
1 'polypeptide(L)'
;MFEDFLVSSDTAAVLSFIAFLILLFIGSNNKNIGIFHSVFNVYQYLKNRKIEYLKNQLASPVVEEEDKKTYQNELSVVTLQKELNLNEKDLQKLRCIKRKTDSEFTARLYKNCSSLLVFDYVTNQFKLAKPIDPKRAKQLEKIGVCLFFTSGLFAYGFLLYMLYIYDMPLHNTRDILAWAGINYFLMFAIVFIGTRILKFFMKQSNALRFIELSERNLTPQQELLHTTQKEQK
;
A
#
# COMPACT_ATOMS: atom_id res chain seq x y z
N MET A 1 2.49 31.65 21.20
CA MET A 1 1.48 30.85 20.48
C MET A 1 2.07 29.80 19.53
N PHE A 2 3.40 29.57 19.52
CA PHE A 2 4.04 28.46 18.79
C PHE A 2 4.65 27.39 19.72
N GLU A 3 4.69 27.65 21.04
CA GLU A 3 5.25 26.71 22.02
C GLU A 3 4.29 25.57 22.40
N ASP A 4 2.98 25.78 22.28
CA ASP A 4 1.98 24.76 22.65
C ASP A 4 1.69 23.73 21.53
N PHE A 5 2.28 23.88 20.34
CA PHE A 5 2.11 22.90 19.25
C PHE A 5 3.13 21.75 19.31
N LEU A 6 4.17 21.87 20.15
CA LEU A 6 5.22 20.85 20.30
C LEU A 6 4.98 19.89 21.48
N VAL A 7 3.92 20.08 22.27
CA VAL A 7 3.60 19.24 23.45
C VAL A 7 2.35 18.39 23.20
N SER A 8 2.29 17.72 22.04
CA SER A 8 1.45 16.53 21.92
C SER A 8 2.36 15.31 21.92
N SER A 9 2.03 14.27 22.69
CA SER A 9 2.79 13.00 22.68
C SER A 9 2.87 12.39 21.27
N ASP A 10 1.96 12.77 20.38
CA ASP A 10 1.85 12.29 19.01
C ASP A 10 2.90 12.91 18.08
N THR A 11 3.23 14.19 18.24
CA THR A 11 4.29 14.83 17.45
C THR A 11 5.68 14.31 17.84
N ALA A 12 5.90 14.07 19.13
CA ALA A 12 7.14 13.45 19.62
C ALA A 12 7.24 11.98 19.17
N ALA A 13 6.15 11.21 19.18
CA ALA A 13 6.12 9.83 18.71
C ALA A 13 6.36 9.73 17.19
N VAL A 14 5.77 10.63 16.39
CA VAL A 14 5.98 10.68 14.95
C VAL A 14 7.41 11.09 14.61
N LEU A 15 7.96 12.10 15.27
CA LEU A 15 9.37 12.50 15.10
C LEU A 15 10.33 11.39 15.55
N SER A 16 10.03 10.70 16.64
CA SER A 16 10.81 9.55 17.13
C SER A 16 10.73 8.37 16.16
N PHE A 17 9.56 8.10 15.57
CA PHE A 17 9.38 7.05 14.57
C PHE A 17 10.14 7.37 13.28
N ILE A 18 10.19 8.64 12.89
CA ILE A 18 10.90 9.08 11.69
C ILE A 18 12.41 9.10 11.92
N ALA A 19 12.86 9.56 13.08
CA ALA A 19 14.25 9.41 13.53
C ALA A 19 14.66 7.93 13.61
N PHE A 20 13.77 7.05 14.07
CA PHE A 20 13.97 5.60 14.08
C PHE A 20 14.07 5.01 12.67
N LEU A 21 13.22 5.43 11.72
CA LEU A 21 13.31 5.01 10.32
C LEU A 21 14.60 5.49 9.65
N ILE A 22 15.05 6.72 9.96
CA ILE A 22 16.31 7.28 9.45
C ILE A 22 17.51 6.53 10.06
N LEU A 23 17.49 6.24 11.38
CA LEU A 23 18.52 5.44 12.06
C LEU A 23 18.58 4.02 11.50
N LEU A 24 17.44 3.40 11.19
CA LEU A 24 17.39 2.10 10.54
C LEU A 24 17.95 2.14 9.11
N PHE A 25 17.74 3.23 8.37
CA PHE A 25 18.25 3.40 7.01
C PHE A 25 19.77 3.64 7.00
N ILE A 26 20.29 4.42 7.96
CA ILE A 26 21.73 4.63 8.15
C ILE A 26 22.41 3.36 8.68
N GLY A 27 21.73 2.59 9.54
CA GLY A 27 22.17 1.29 10.03
C GLY A 27 22.12 0.15 9.00
N SER A 28 21.49 0.36 7.84
CA SER A 28 21.32 -0.62 6.76
C SER A 28 22.62 -1.05 6.07
N ASN A 29 23.74 -0.36 6.35
CA ASN A 29 25.07 -0.81 5.90
C ASN A 29 25.72 -1.81 6.88
N ASN A 30 25.04 -2.14 7.98
CA ASN A 30 25.50 -3.09 8.98
C ASN A 30 24.64 -4.35 8.94
N LYS A 31 25.26 -5.51 9.15
CA LYS A 31 24.74 -6.89 8.96
C LYS A 31 23.49 -7.28 9.80
N ASN A 32 22.79 -6.33 10.42
CA ASN A 32 21.62 -6.54 11.28
C ASN A 32 20.29 -6.32 10.55
N ILE A 33 20.07 -7.10 9.50
CA ILE A 33 18.78 -7.26 8.80
C ILE A 33 17.73 -7.96 9.70
N GLY A 34 18.12 -8.47 10.88
CA GLY A 34 17.27 -9.25 11.79
C GLY A 34 16.09 -8.49 12.42
N ILE A 35 16.22 -7.19 12.74
CA ILE A 35 15.13 -6.42 13.36
C ILE A 35 14.01 -6.17 12.36
N PHE A 36 14.35 -5.81 11.12
CA PHE A 36 13.39 -5.68 10.03
C PHE A 36 12.70 -7.00 9.70
N HIS A 37 13.44 -8.10 9.65
CA HIS A 37 12.85 -9.43 9.51
C HIS A 37 11.92 -9.76 10.67
N SER A 38 12.27 -9.43 11.91
CA SER A 38 11.43 -9.68 13.08
C SER A 38 10.12 -8.89 13.03
N VAL A 39 10.18 -7.58 12.77
CA VAL A 39 8.98 -6.73 12.63
C VAL A 39 8.11 -7.20 11.45
N PHE A 40 8.74 -7.55 10.32
CA PHE A 40 8.03 -8.11 9.17
C PHE A 40 7.39 -9.47 9.49
N ASN A 41 8.08 -10.32 10.23
CA ASN A 41 7.59 -11.64 10.66
C ASN A 41 6.43 -11.50 11.64
N VAL A 42 6.48 -10.56 12.59
CA VAL A 42 5.36 -10.27 13.50
C VAL A 42 4.16 -9.75 12.71
N TYR A 43 4.37 -8.85 11.76
CA TYR A 43 3.30 -8.35 10.88
C TYR A 43 2.67 -9.48 10.05
N GLN A 44 3.49 -10.36 9.46
CA GLN A 44 3.02 -11.53 8.71
C GLN A 44 2.30 -12.54 9.61
N TYR A 45 2.81 -12.78 10.82
CA TYR A 45 2.20 -13.65 11.82
C TYR A 45 0.79 -13.17 12.20
N LEU A 46 0.64 -11.88 12.52
CA LEU A 46 -0.68 -11.29 12.81
C LEU A 46 -1.63 -11.42 11.64
N LYS A 47 -1.12 -11.28 10.40
CA LYS A 47 -1.92 -11.45 9.18
C LYS A 47 -2.31 -12.92 8.92
N ASN A 48 -1.48 -13.88 9.36
CA ASN A 48 -1.68 -15.32 9.15
C ASN A 48 -2.56 -15.98 10.22
N ARG A 49 -2.57 -15.44 11.45
CA ARG A 49 -3.32 -15.99 12.58
C ARG A 49 -4.80 -16.21 12.27
N LYS A 50 -5.42 -15.30 11.51
CA LYS A 50 -6.83 -15.43 11.10
C LYS A 50 -7.05 -16.58 10.12
N ILE A 51 -6.13 -16.77 9.17
CA ILE A 51 -6.19 -17.88 8.20
C ILE A 51 -6.05 -19.22 8.94
N GLU A 52 -5.09 -19.32 9.85
CA GLU A 52 -4.85 -20.53 10.64
C GLU A 52 -6.03 -20.86 11.56
N TYR A 53 -6.60 -19.87 12.23
CA TYR A 53 -7.83 -20.04 13.02
C TYR A 53 -8.98 -20.62 12.17
N LEU A 54 -9.23 -20.04 11.00
CA LEU A 54 -10.31 -20.51 10.11
C LEU A 54 -10.04 -21.93 9.59
N LYS A 55 -8.80 -22.25 9.23
CA LYS A 55 -8.39 -23.62 8.83
C LYS A 55 -8.65 -24.62 9.97
N ASN A 56 -8.35 -24.26 11.21
CA ASN A 56 -8.59 -25.12 12.37
C ASN A 56 -10.09 -25.32 12.67
N GLN A 57 -10.92 -24.29 12.51
CA GLN A 57 -12.38 -24.42 12.66
C GLN A 57 -12.99 -25.32 11.58
N LEU A 58 -12.53 -25.21 10.33
CA LEU A 58 -12.97 -26.09 9.23
C LEU A 58 -12.59 -27.56 9.44
N ALA A 59 -11.48 -27.83 10.13
CA ALA A 59 -11.04 -29.19 10.46
C ALA A 59 -11.72 -29.78 11.71
N SER A 60 -12.44 -28.96 12.48
CA SER A 60 -13.10 -29.41 13.70
C SER A 60 -14.34 -30.26 13.40
N PRO A 61 -14.48 -31.45 14.01
CA PRO A 61 -15.65 -32.31 13.82
C PRO A 61 -16.91 -31.77 14.51
N VAL A 62 -16.78 -30.73 15.36
CA VAL A 62 -17.85 -30.18 16.19
C VAL A 62 -18.63 -29.07 15.48
N VAL A 63 -18.09 -28.52 14.39
CA VAL A 63 -18.71 -27.40 13.68
C VAL A 63 -19.82 -27.90 12.75
N GLU A 64 -20.99 -27.28 12.81
CA GLU A 64 -22.12 -27.59 11.95
C GLU A 64 -21.80 -27.29 10.47
N GLU A 65 -22.43 -28.03 9.54
CA GLU A 65 -22.15 -27.89 8.09
C GLU A 65 -22.46 -26.49 7.55
N GLU A 66 -23.45 -25.81 8.12
CA GLU A 66 -23.80 -24.43 7.74
C GLU A 66 -22.71 -23.42 8.16
N ASP A 67 -22.14 -23.61 9.34
CA ASP A 67 -21.00 -22.82 9.84
C ASP A 67 -19.72 -23.11 9.06
N LYS A 68 -19.48 -24.36 8.66
CA LYS A 68 -18.34 -24.73 7.79
C LYS A 68 -18.39 -23.97 6.47
N LYS A 69 -19.57 -23.82 5.85
CA LYS A 69 -19.72 -23.05 4.61
C LYS A 69 -19.38 -21.58 4.82
N THR A 70 -19.76 -21.01 5.96
CA THR A 70 -19.42 -19.63 6.34
C THR A 70 -17.92 -19.46 6.56
N TYR A 71 -17.28 -20.37 7.31
CA TYR A 71 -15.83 -20.34 7.51
C TYR A 71 -15.04 -20.54 6.21
N GLN A 72 -15.53 -21.39 5.30
CA GLN A 72 -14.90 -21.60 3.99
C GLN A 72 -14.96 -20.33 3.12
N ASN A 73 -16.09 -19.63 3.15
CA ASN A 73 -16.25 -18.34 2.48
C ASN A 73 -15.31 -17.29 3.08
N GLU A 74 -15.25 -17.17 4.40
CA GLU A 74 -14.37 -16.22 5.08
C GLU A 74 -12.88 -16.52 4.84
N LEU A 75 -12.49 -17.80 4.88
CA LEU A 75 -11.13 -18.23 4.57
C LEU A 75 -10.74 -17.83 3.15
N SER A 76 -11.65 -18.00 2.18
CA SER A 76 -11.44 -17.60 0.79
C SER A 76 -11.23 -16.09 0.67
N VAL A 77 -12.04 -15.28 1.38
CA VAL A 77 -11.90 -13.82 1.41
C VAL A 77 -10.55 -13.41 1.99
N VAL A 78 -10.19 -13.89 3.18
CA VAL A 78 -8.95 -13.48 3.88
C VAL A 78 -7.70 -13.91 3.09
N THR A 79 -7.74 -15.10 2.48
CA THR A 79 -6.65 -15.59 1.62
C THR A 79 -6.46 -14.66 0.42
N LEU A 80 -7.54 -14.31 -0.29
CA LEU A 80 -7.48 -13.43 -1.45
C LEU A 80 -7.11 -11.98 -1.08
N GLN A 81 -7.61 -11.46 0.06
CA GLN A 81 -7.18 -10.18 0.61
C GLN A 81 -5.67 -10.15 0.86
N LYS A 82 -5.12 -11.23 1.41
CA LYS A 82 -3.68 -11.35 1.65
C LYS A 82 -2.89 -11.38 0.35
N GLU A 83 -3.27 -12.24 -0.60
CA GLU A 83 -2.60 -12.40 -1.89
C GLU A 83 -2.61 -11.12 -2.73
N LEU A 84 -3.78 -10.47 -2.85
CA LEU A 84 -3.95 -9.23 -3.61
C LEU A 84 -3.52 -7.98 -2.80
N ASN A 85 -3.20 -8.17 -1.52
CA ASN A 85 -2.93 -7.10 -0.56
C ASN A 85 -4.08 -6.07 -0.47
N LEU A 86 -5.34 -6.50 -0.56
CA LEU A 86 -6.53 -5.63 -0.56
C LEU A 86 -7.32 -5.75 0.75
N ASN A 87 -8.02 -4.69 1.13
CA ASN A 87 -8.97 -4.67 2.26
C ASN A 87 -10.43 -4.76 1.77
N GLU A 88 -10.67 -5.44 0.64
CA GLU A 88 -12.00 -5.64 0.07
C GLU A 88 -12.64 -6.88 0.71
N LYS A 89 -13.88 -6.76 1.20
CA LYS A 89 -14.58 -7.87 1.89
C LYS A 89 -15.39 -8.74 0.93
N ASP A 90 -15.75 -8.20 -0.22
CA ASP A 90 -16.56 -8.90 -1.21
C ASP A 90 -15.72 -9.94 -1.99
N LEU A 91 -16.10 -11.21 -1.84
CA LEU A 91 -15.42 -12.33 -2.48
C LEU A 91 -15.53 -12.29 -4.01
N GLN A 92 -16.66 -11.86 -4.57
CA GLN A 92 -16.86 -11.79 -6.03
C GLN A 92 -15.90 -10.76 -6.64
N LYS A 93 -15.77 -9.59 -5.98
CA LYS A 93 -14.83 -8.55 -6.39
C LYS A 93 -13.37 -9.02 -6.34
N LEU A 94 -12.99 -9.69 -5.24
CA LEU A 94 -11.64 -10.25 -5.09
C LEU A 94 -11.33 -11.31 -6.16
N ARG A 95 -12.26 -12.21 -6.44
CA ARG A 95 -12.13 -13.22 -7.51
C ARG A 95 -11.98 -12.55 -8.88
N CYS A 96 -12.82 -11.56 -9.18
CA CYS A 96 -12.74 -10.81 -10.43
C CYS A 96 -11.35 -10.16 -10.62
N ILE A 97 -10.81 -9.51 -9.57
CA ILE A 97 -9.46 -8.92 -9.61
C ILE A 97 -8.38 -10.00 -9.82
N LYS A 98 -8.51 -11.15 -9.14
CA LYS A 98 -7.56 -12.27 -9.27
C LYS A 98 -7.55 -12.89 -10.66
N ARG A 99 -8.68 -12.89 -11.36
CA ARG A 99 -8.80 -13.43 -12.73
C ARG A 99 -8.05 -12.60 -13.76
N LYS A 100 -7.72 -11.34 -13.48
CA LYS A 100 -7.02 -10.48 -14.44
C LYS A 100 -5.60 -10.99 -14.72
N THR A 101 -5.11 -10.76 -15.95
CA THR A 101 -3.82 -11.28 -16.44
C THR A 101 -2.65 -10.92 -15.54
N ASP A 102 -2.66 -9.72 -14.96
CA ASP A 102 -1.70 -9.33 -13.92
C ASP A 102 -2.47 -8.96 -12.65
N SER A 103 -2.74 -9.93 -11.80
CA SER A 103 -3.55 -9.74 -10.60
C SER A 103 -2.92 -8.78 -9.60
N GLU A 104 -1.59 -8.73 -9.51
CA GLU A 104 -0.88 -7.81 -8.61
C GLU A 104 -0.99 -6.37 -9.11
N PHE A 105 -0.70 -6.13 -10.38
CA PHE A 105 -0.87 -4.81 -11.00
C PHE A 105 -2.32 -4.35 -10.93
N THR A 106 -3.26 -5.26 -11.22
CA THR A 106 -4.69 -4.96 -11.17
C THR A 106 -5.15 -4.58 -9.76
N ALA A 107 -4.67 -5.28 -8.73
CA ALA A 107 -4.95 -4.94 -7.34
C ALA A 107 -4.38 -3.55 -6.97
N ARG A 108 -3.19 -3.19 -7.45
CA ARG A 108 -2.62 -1.84 -7.24
C ARG A 108 -3.46 -0.76 -7.91
N LEU A 109 -3.95 -1.00 -9.13
CA LEU A 109 -4.88 -0.09 -9.80
C LEU A 109 -6.17 0.06 -9.00
N TYR A 110 -6.77 -1.07 -8.59
CA TYR A 110 -8.02 -1.09 -7.81
C TYR A 110 -7.91 -0.25 -6.54
N LYS A 111 -6.83 -0.37 -5.75
CA LYS A 111 -6.62 0.46 -4.55
C LYS A 111 -6.71 1.96 -4.81
N ASN A 112 -6.27 2.40 -5.99
CA ASN A 112 -6.26 3.82 -6.33
C ASN A 112 -7.59 4.29 -6.91
N CYS A 113 -8.29 3.42 -7.65
CA CYS A 113 -9.46 3.81 -8.46
C CYS A 113 -10.78 3.15 -8.06
N SER A 114 -10.84 2.37 -6.96
CA SER A 114 -12.05 1.65 -6.54
C SER A 114 -13.29 2.54 -6.42
N SER A 115 -13.13 3.80 -6.01
CA SER A 115 -14.23 4.79 -5.93
C SER A 115 -14.83 5.18 -7.29
N LEU A 116 -14.16 4.86 -8.40
CA LEU A 116 -14.60 5.14 -9.77
C LEU A 116 -15.16 3.89 -10.46
N LEU A 117 -15.11 2.74 -9.79
CA LEU A 117 -15.54 1.45 -10.31
C LEU A 117 -16.81 1.00 -9.60
N VAL A 118 -17.74 0.44 -10.36
CA VAL A 118 -18.92 -0.25 -9.86
C VAL A 118 -18.83 -1.70 -10.29
N PHE A 119 -19.13 -2.62 -9.37
CA PHE A 119 -19.19 -4.03 -9.67
C PHE A 119 -20.60 -4.41 -10.10
N ASP A 120 -20.72 -4.97 -11.31
CA ASP A 120 -21.97 -5.53 -11.82
C ASP A 120 -22.02 -7.02 -11.45
N TYR A 121 -22.93 -7.38 -10.53
CA TYR A 121 -23.10 -8.75 -10.07
C TYR A 121 -23.74 -9.68 -11.11
N VAL A 122 -24.42 -9.13 -12.12
CA VAL A 122 -25.05 -9.91 -13.19
C VAL A 122 -24.00 -10.37 -14.18
N THR A 123 -23.15 -9.44 -14.63
CA THR A 123 -22.05 -9.76 -15.57
C THR A 123 -20.77 -10.21 -14.87
N ASN A 124 -20.72 -10.09 -13.54
CA ASN A 124 -19.57 -10.40 -12.69
C ASN A 124 -18.28 -9.63 -13.08
N GLN A 125 -18.45 -8.38 -13.48
CA GLN A 125 -17.40 -7.52 -14.02
C GLN A 125 -17.47 -6.11 -13.43
N PHE A 126 -16.32 -5.43 -13.41
CA PHE A 126 -16.26 -4.01 -13.06
C PHE A 126 -16.58 -3.13 -14.26
N LYS A 127 -17.37 -2.09 -14.01
CA LYS A 127 -17.70 -1.02 -14.96
C LYS A 127 -17.34 0.33 -14.35
N LEU A 128 -17.19 1.35 -15.20
CA LEU A 128 -17.01 2.71 -14.70
C LEU A 128 -18.32 3.21 -14.07
N ALA A 129 -18.22 3.83 -12.89
CA ALA A 129 -19.35 4.49 -12.25
C ALA A 129 -19.92 5.64 -13.11
N LYS A 130 -19.03 6.33 -13.82
CA LYS A 130 -19.34 7.42 -14.75
C LYS A 130 -18.39 7.32 -15.94
N PRO A 131 -18.82 7.69 -17.16
CA PRO A 131 -17.94 7.70 -18.32
C PRO A 131 -16.75 8.64 -18.07
N ILE A 132 -15.55 8.17 -18.39
CA ILE A 132 -14.29 8.92 -18.27
C ILE A 132 -13.77 9.17 -19.68
N ASP A 133 -13.46 10.43 -20.00
CA ASP A 133 -12.78 10.77 -21.25
C ASP A 133 -11.31 10.31 -21.21
N PRO A 134 -10.87 9.40 -22.09
CA PRO A 134 -9.51 8.87 -22.09
C PRO A 134 -8.46 9.94 -22.38
N LYS A 135 -8.76 10.94 -23.22
CA LYS A 135 -7.81 12.03 -23.53
C LYS A 135 -7.55 12.88 -22.31
N ARG A 136 -8.62 13.29 -21.62
CA ARG A 136 -8.54 14.05 -20.38
C ARG A 136 -7.85 13.26 -19.26
N ALA A 137 -8.17 11.98 -19.10
CA ALA A 137 -7.53 11.12 -18.10
C ALA A 137 -6.01 11.02 -18.32
N LYS A 138 -5.56 10.91 -19.57
CA LYS A 138 -4.13 10.88 -19.91
C LYS A 138 -3.44 12.22 -19.68
N GLN A 139 -4.12 13.34 -19.94
CA GLN A 139 -3.58 14.67 -19.62
C GLN A 139 -3.41 14.86 -18.11
N LEU A 140 -4.41 14.47 -17.31
CA LEU A 140 -4.32 14.52 -15.85
C LEU A 140 -3.15 13.66 -15.32
N GLU A 141 -2.97 12.44 -15.85
CA GLU A 141 -1.82 11.60 -15.52
C GLU A 141 -0.50 12.33 -15.79
N LYS A 142 -0.33 12.96 -16.96
CA LYS A 142 0.88 13.72 -17.31
C LYS A 142 1.13 14.89 -16.36
N ILE A 143 0.07 15.63 -16.00
CA ILE A 143 0.15 16.73 -15.03
C ILE A 143 0.62 16.18 -13.67
N GLY A 144 0.02 15.09 -13.19
CA GLY A 144 0.41 14.45 -11.94
C GLY A 144 1.87 14.00 -11.91
N VAL A 145 2.35 13.40 -13.00
CA VAL A 145 3.77 12.99 -13.16
C VAL A 145 4.69 14.20 -13.13
N CYS A 146 4.34 15.28 -13.83
CA CYS A 146 5.13 16.52 -13.83
C CYS A 146 5.19 17.16 -12.43
N LEU A 147 4.05 17.24 -11.72
CA LEU A 147 3.98 17.75 -10.35
C LEU A 147 4.78 16.90 -9.36
N PHE A 148 4.76 15.57 -9.52
CA PHE A 148 5.59 14.69 -8.69
C PHE A 148 7.09 14.90 -8.94
N PHE A 149 7.49 14.97 -10.20
CA PHE A 149 8.89 15.19 -10.58
C PHE A 149 9.41 16.53 -10.08
N THR A 150 8.64 17.61 -10.26
CA THR A 150 8.96 18.95 -9.73
C THR A 150 9.01 18.98 -8.21
N SER A 151 8.13 18.24 -7.52
CA SER A 151 8.21 18.07 -6.05
C SER A 151 9.50 17.38 -5.61
N GLY A 152 9.96 16.38 -6.37
CA GLY A 152 11.24 15.70 -6.12
C GLY A 152 12.44 16.63 -6.33
N LEU A 153 12.44 17.40 -7.42
CA LEU A 153 13.47 18.42 -7.67
C LEU A 153 13.46 19.50 -6.58
N PHE A 154 12.28 19.93 -6.14
CA PHE A 154 12.15 20.90 -5.05
C PHE A 154 12.68 20.34 -3.73
N ALA A 155 12.36 19.08 -3.39
CA ALA A 155 12.89 18.44 -2.19
C ALA A 155 14.43 18.35 -2.20
N TYR A 156 15.01 18.03 -3.36
CA TYR A 156 16.46 18.00 -3.54
C TYR A 156 17.10 19.39 -3.46
N GLY A 157 16.52 20.38 -4.16
CA GLY A 157 16.98 21.77 -4.11
C GLY A 157 16.86 22.37 -2.71
N PHE A 158 15.79 22.05 -1.99
CA PHE A 158 15.60 22.44 -0.59
C PHE A 158 16.70 21.87 0.31
N LEU A 159 17.10 20.61 0.11
CA LEU A 159 18.19 19.99 0.86
C LEU A 159 19.54 20.69 0.59
N LEU A 160 19.85 21.00 -0.68
CA LEU A 160 21.06 21.74 -1.02
C LEU A 160 21.05 23.16 -0.46
N TYR A 161 19.91 23.84 -0.53
CA TYR A 161 19.74 25.18 0.03
C TYR A 161 19.94 25.20 1.54
N MET A 162 19.34 24.23 2.23
CA MET A 162 19.51 24.07 3.67
C MET A 162 20.98 23.80 4.01
N LEU A 163 21.66 22.93 3.25
CA LEU A 163 23.10 22.65 3.45
C LEU A 163 23.98 23.88 3.18
N TYR A 164 23.60 24.72 2.22
CA TYR A 164 24.30 25.97 1.91
C TYR A 164 24.16 27.02 3.03
N ILE A 165 22.99 27.14 3.65
CA ILE A 165 22.77 28.04 4.80
C ILE A 165 23.48 27.52 6.07
N TYR A 166 23.81 26.23 6.11
CA TYR A 166 24.39 25.54 7.25
C TYR A 166 25.85 25.93 7.56
N ASP A 167 26.50 26.83 6.80
CA ASP A 167 27.81 27.40 7.17
C ASP A 167 27.79 28.22 8.50
N MET A 168 26.69 28.22 9.26
CA MET A 168 26.66 28.66 10.66
C MET A 168 27.31 27.62 11.60
N PRO A 169 28.13 28.07 12.58
CA PRO A 169 28.92 27.16 13.40
C PRO A 169 28.01 26.44 14.42
N LEU A 170 27.55 25.25 14.07
CA LEU A 170 26.94 24.32 15.01
C LEU A 170 28.05 23.65 15.80
N HIS A 171 28.26 24.17 17.01
CA HIS A 171 29.39 23.80 17.87
C HIS A 171 29.27 22.38 18.46
N ASN A 172 28.12 21.71 18.32
CA ASN A 172 27.83 20.44 18.98
C ASN A 172 27.19 19.40 18.04
N THR A 173 27.68 18.16 18.09
CA THR A 173 27.21 17.02 17.27
C THR A 173 25.72 16.73 17.41
N ARG A 174 25.14 17.03 18.59
CA ARG A 174 23.70 16.88 18.84
C ARG A 174 22.85 17.79 17.95
N ASP A 175 23.29 19.02 17.72
CA ASP A 175 22.53 19.99 16.93
C ASP A 175 22.63 19.68 15.45
N ILE A 176 23.78 19.17 15.00
CA ILE A 176 23.98 18.61 13.65
C ILE A 176 22.98 17.49 13.39
N LEU A 177 22.85 16.56 14.34
CA LEU A 177 21.97 15.40 14.21
C LEU A 177 20.49 15.81 14.19
N ALA A 178 20.09 16.74 15.07
CA ALA A 178 18.72 17.25 15.11
C ALA A 178 18.35 17.96 13.80
N TRP A 179 19.25 18.79 13.28
CA TRP A 179 19.04 19.55 12.05
C TRP A 179 18.98 18.63 10.82
N ALA A 180 19.86 17.62 10.75
CA ALA A 180 19.79 16.58 9.72
C ALA A 180 18.45 15.82 9.79
N GLY A 181 18.00 15.44 11.00
CA GLY A 181 16.72 14.76 11.20
C GLY A 181 15.53 15.56 10.69
N ILE A 182 15.47 16.86 10.99
CA ILE A 182 14.41 17.76 10.50
C ILE A 182 14.41 17.85 8.97
N ASN A 183 15.59 18.00 8.35
CA ASN A 183 15.71 18.08 6.90
C ASN A 183 15.27 16.79 6.19
N TYR A 184 15.71 15.64 6.68
CA TYR A 184 15.26 14.36 6.14
C TYR A 184 13.75 14.18 6.31
N PHE A 185 13.19 14.54 7.47
CA PHE A 185 11.74 14.48 7.67
C PHE A 185 10.97 15.35 6.68
N LEU A 186 11.39 16.61 6.49
CA LEU A 186 10.79 17.53 5.53
C LEU A 186 10.86 16.98 4.10
N MET A 187 12.01 16.42 3.70
CA MET A 187 12.18 15.78 2.40
C MET A 187 11.20 14.61 2.22
N PHE A 188 11.09 13.72 3.20
CA PHE A 188 10.14 12.62 3.16
C PHE A 188 8.69 13.12 3.08
N ALA A 189 8.34 14.18 3.81
CA ALA A 189 7.02 14.79 3.76
C ALA A 189 6.70 15.33 2.36
N ILE A 190 7.63 16.02 1.72
CA ILE A 190 7.46 16.55 0.34
C ILE A 190 7.24 15.40 -0.65
N VAL A 191 8.09 14.37 -0.61
CA VAL A 191 7.97 13.19 -1.50
C VAL A 191 6.67 12.44 -1.25
N PHE A 192 6.25 12.32 0.01
CA PHE A 192 4.99 11.69 0.39
C PHE A 192 3.78 12.46 -0.17
N ILE A 193 3.75 13.79 -0.01
CA ILE A 193 2.71 14.66 -0.56
C ILE A 193 2.69 14.55 -2.09
N GLY A 194 3.86 14.63 -2.74
CA GLY A 194 3.99 14.44 -4.18
C GLY A 194 3.39 13.11 -4.65
N THR A 195 3.66 12.01 -3.92
CA THR A 195 3.10 10.69 -4.22
C THR A 195 1.58 10.67 -4.10
N ARG A 196 1.01 11.37 -3.10
CA ARG A 196 -0.45 11.49 -2.93
C ARG A 196 -1.08 12.28 -4.08
N ILE A 197 -0.46 13.38 -4.49
CA ILE A 197 -0.86 14.18 -5.65
C ILE A 197 -0.84 13.31 -6.92
N LEU A 198 0.26 12.60 -7.18
CA LEU A 198 0.38 11.70 -8.32
C LEU A 198 -0.76 10.68 -8.35
N LYS A 199 -0.98 9.99 -7.22
CA LYS A 199 -2.07 9.00 -7.10
C LYS A 199 -3.43 9.60 -7.41
N PHE A 200 -3.71 10.82 -6.93
CA PHE A 200 -4.97 11.52 -7.20
C PHE A 200 -5.17 11.79 -8.70
N PHE A 201 -4.15 12.34 -9.37
CA PHE A 201 -4.22 12.63 -10.81
C PHE A 201 -4.26 11.37 -11.69
N MET A 202 -3.67 10.27 -11.22
CA MET A 202 -3.71 8.98 -11.91
C MET A 202 -5.03 8.21 -11.75
N LYS A 203 -5.94 8.61 -10.85
CA LYS A 203 -7.15 7.83 -10.55
C LYS A 203 -7.97 7.44 -11.78
N GLN A 204 -8.21 8.40 -12.67
CA GLN A 204 -9.02 8.19 -13.87
C GLN A 204 -8.32 7.30 -14.89
N SER A 205 -7.04 7.54 -15.15
CA SER A 205 -6.23 6.71 -16.05
C SER A 205 -6.12 5.27 -15.53
N ASN A 206 -5.96 5.10 -14.22
CA ASN A 206 -5.92 3.78 -13.58
C ASN A 206 -7.26 3.04 -13.70
N ALA A 207 -8.39 3.74 -13.60
CA ALA A 207 -9.72 3.14 -13.78
C ALA A 207 -9.92 2.62 -15.20
N LEU A 208 -9.49 3.39 -16.21
CA LEU A 208 -9.52 2.97 -17.61
C LEU A 208 -8.64 1.74 -17.84
N ARG A 209 -7.39 1.79 -17.40
CA ARG A 209 -6.46 0.65 -17.50
C ARG A 209 -6.97 -0.59 -16.78
N PHE A 210 -7.65 -0.42 -15.63
CA PHE A 210 -8.23 -1.54 -14.89
C PHE A 210 -9.24 -2.32 -15.73
N ILE A 211 -10.06 -1.61 -16.51
CA ILE A 211 -11.10 -2.21 -17.35
C ILE A 211 -10.51 -2.80 -18.63
N GLU A 212 -9.50 -2.14 -19.20
CA GLU A 212 -8.79 -2.61 -20.41
C GLU A 212 -7.98 -3.90 -20.17
N LEU A 213 -7.63 -4.22 -18.92
CA LEU A 213 -6.88 -5.44 -18.61
C LEU A 213 -7.69 -6.70 -18.93
N SER A 214 -7.07 -7.55 -19.75
CA SER A 214 -7.61 -8.87 -20.11
C SER A 214 -7.74 -9.78 -18.89
N GLU A 215 -8.71 -10.68 -18.96
CA GLU A 215 -8.89 -11.75 -17.99
C GLU A 215 -8.12 -12.98 -18.44
N ARG A 216 -7.50 -13.69 -17.49
CA ARG A 216 -7.03 -15.05 -17.70
C ARG A 216 -8.26 -15.92 -17.86
N ASN A 217 -8.24 -16.79 -18.86
CA ASN A 217 -9.21 -17.88 -18.97
C ASN A 217 -8.95 -18.90 -17.85
N LEU A 218 -9.37 -18.59 -16.63
CA LEU A 218 -9.30 -19.49 -15.48
C LEU A 218 -10.71 -20.01 -15.20
N THR A 219 -10.92 -21.31 -15.40
CA THR A 219 -12.16 -21.96 -14.94
C THR A 219 -12.14 -22.01 -13.40
N PRO A 220 -13.32 -21.99 -12.73
CA PRO A 220 -13.41 -21.95 -11.26
C PRO A 220 -12.65 -23.08 -10.55
N GLN A 221 -12.52 -24.24 -11.18
CA GLN A 221 -11.79 -25.40 -10.65
C GLN A 221 -10.26 -25.19 -10.65
N GLN A 222 -9.72 -24.39 -11.57
CA GLN A 222 -8.30 -24.09 -11.65
C GLN A 222 -7.86 -23.03 -10.60
N GLU A 223 -8.77 -22.18 -10.14
CA GLU A 223 -8.49 -21.16 -9.09
C GLU A 223 -8.21 -21.79 -7.71
N LEU A 224 -8.90 -22.89 -7.38
CA LEU A 224 -8.72 -23.67 -6.14
C LEU A 224 -7.44 -24.53 -6.17
N LEU A 225 -7.06 -25.05 -7.34
CA LEU A 225 -5.83 -25.82 -7.52
C LEU A 225 -4.57 -24.93 -7.51
N HIS A 226 -4.63 -23.72 -8.09
CA HIS A 226 -3.49 -22.81 -8.10
C HIS A 226 -3.17 -22.20 -6.72
N THR A 227 -4.18 -22.07 -5.86
CA THR A 227 -4.02 -21.60 -4.47
C THR A 227 -3.38 -22.68 -3.60
N THR A 228 -3.82 -23.93 -3.72
CA THR A 228 -3.25 -25.06 -2.98
C THR A 228 -1.81 -25.38 -3.40
N GLN A 229 -1.47 -25.28 -4.70
CA GLN A 229 -0.09 -25.51 -5.16
C GLN A 229 0.91 -24.44 -4.75
N LYS A 230 0.48 -23.19 -4.51
CA LYS A 230 1.37 -22.12 -4.00
C LYS A 230 1.62 -22.19 -2.50
N GLU A 231 0.74 -22.82 -1.71
CA GLU A 231 0.97 -23.04 -0.27
C GLU A 231 1.91 -24.25 0.00
N GLN A 232 2.26 -25.05 -1.02
CA GLN A 232 3.13 -26.23 -0.90
C GLN A 232 4.58 -26.02 -1.38
N LYS A 233 4.98 -24.78 -1.73
CA LYS A 233 6.37 -24.40 -2.06
C LYS A 233 6.85 -23.32 -1.12
#